data_AF-A0A7V4UAL7-F1
#
_entry.id   AF-A0A7V4UAL7-F1
#
_cell.length_a   1.000
_cell.length_b   1.000
_cell.length_c   1.000
_cell.angle_alpha   90.00
_cell.angle_beta   90.00
_cell.angle_gamma   90.00
#
_symmetry.space_group_name_H-M   'P 1'
#
loop_
_entity.id
_entity.type
_entity.pdbx_description
1 polymer ?
#
loop_
_entity_poly.entity_id
_entity_poly.type
_entity_poly.pdbx_seq_one_letter_code
_entity_poly.pdbx_strand_id
1 'polypeptide(L)'
;MLTLLISAVMASTAGAGPASKVDVDAKWWFNNPPYRLHDKRCVVLFFFDCRQRESQRWVRHLNRTARNRDVLVIGLTDGGRESAEKFIADNHVRFTVGAGSRSASTFGVRRLPALIWIDPDDRTRSTPVDFEQVRERISSARSHAGGATAPEDQDEAGLKDIIAGDAPGPDRRAAVQMLWERFGMHQPHAFVEYAREQMGEEPDPWVRGALRYYSDLAQGLPRHDRASSDSNQLFAQYGANRDSPQWAAVRAFETNQATLAPPALLEAYRKHATAAPVDVLIRRSVIKELGRRKDTEPNRVAARAALMEILRSEPDRSNRLFAVGSLGDVCKTGDQEAADLLAELARNETYVLNVRPAMEYTSYYIRTGIDDTRFFEPNP
;
A
#
# COMPACT_ATOMS: atom_id res chain seq x y z
N MET A 1 -9.19 -0.57 -21.37
CA MET A 1 -8.48 0.71 -21.51
C MET A 1 -8.35 1.25 -20.09
N LEU A 2 -7.16 1.21 -19.50
CA LEU A 2 -6.94 1.47 -18.08
C LEU A 2 -6.57 2.95 -17.91
N THR A 3 -7.57 3.81 -17.72
CA THR A 3 -7.35 5.22 -17.36
C THR A 3 -7.02 5.29 -15.87
N LEU A 4 -5.84 5.78 -15.51
CA LEU A 4 -5.50 6.08 -14.12
C LEU A 4 -6.25 7.36 -13.74
N LEU A 5 -7.42 7.20 -13.13
CA LEU A 5 -8.31 8.28 -12.72
C LEU A 5 -7.99 8.70 -11.29
N ILE A 6 -7.40 9.88 -11.12
CA ILE A 6 -7.51 10.67 -9.89
C ILE A 6 -8.64 11.68 -10.13
N SER A 7 -9.83 11.46 -9.56
CA SER A 7 -11.01 12.35 -9.72
C SER A 7 -10.96 13.55 -8.73
N ALA A 8 -11.54 14.74 -8.94
CA ALA A 8 -12.73 15.10 -9.75
C ALA A 8 -12.75 16.57 -10.30
N VAL A 9 -13.41 16.68 -11.48
CA VAL A 9 -14.34 17.67 -12.10
C VAL A 9 -14.40 19.15 -11.64
N MET A 10 -14.32 20.08 -12.62
CA MET A 10 -15.37 21.07 -12.97
C MET A 10 -15.15 21.67 -14.37
N ALA A 11 -16.25 21.89 -15.10
CA ALA A 11 -16.32 22.61 -16.36
C ALA A 11 -16.43 24.13 -16.13
N SER A 12 -15.68 24.86 -16.96
CA SER A 12 -15.61 26.31 -17.18
C SER A 12 -16.69 27.23 -16.54
N THR A 13 -16.23 28.23 -15.79
CA THR A 13 -16.41 29.67 -16.12
C THR A 13 -15.37 30.50 -15.36
N ALA A 14 -14.95 31.59 -15.98
CA ALA A 14 -13.76 32.38 -15.64
C ALA A 14 -13.63 32.79 -14.16
N GLY A 15 -12.55 32.35 -13.52
CA GLY A 15 -12.10 32.78 -12.20
C GLY A 15 -10.88 31.94 -11.83
N ALA A 16 -9.80 32.58 -11.34
CA ALA A 16 -8.54 31.92 -11.03
C ALA A 16 -8.75 30.67 -10.15
N GLY A 17 -8.57 29.48 -10.74
CA GLY A 17 -8.81 28.20 -10.10
C GLY A 17 -7.61 27.67 -9.30
N PRO A 18 -7.85 26.71 -8.39
CA PRO A 18 -6.79 26.05 -7.61
C PRO A 18 -5.82 25.31 -8.53
N ALA A 19 -4.54 25.30 -8.16
CA ALA A 19 -3.44 24.74 -8.95
C ALA A 19 -3.74 23.31 -9.45
N SER A 20 -3.63 23.11 -10.76
CA SER A 20 -3.94 21.83 -11.41
C SER A 20 -2.98 20.73 -10.96
N LYS A 21 -3.52 19.63 -10.44
CA LYS A 21 -2.76 18.42 -10.14
C LYS A 21 -2.09 17.89 -11.43
N VAL A 22 -0.86 17.44 -11.30
CA VAL A 22 -0.10 16.80 -12.38
C VAL A 22 -0.75 15.45 -12.72
N ASP A 23 -1.29 15.33 -13.95
CA ASP A 23 -1.89 14.11 -14.47
C ASP A 23 -0.94 13.43 -15.46
N VAL A 24 -0.81 12.11 -15.36
CA VAL A 24 0.06 11.28 -16.19
C VAL A 24 -0.79 10.21 -16.86
N ASP A 25 -0.92 10.31 -18.18
CA ASP A 25 -1.72 9.40 -18.98
C ASP A 25 -0.86 8.29 -19.60
N ALA A 26 -1.35 7.05 -19.59
CA ALA A 26 -0.80 5.98 -20.40
C ALA A 26 -1.88 4.95 -20.75
N LYS A 27 -1.76 4.31 -21.92
CA LYS A 27 -2.72 3.28 -22.38
C LYS A 27 -2.48 1.94 -21.71
N TRP A 28 -1.22 1.64 -21.40
CA TRP A 28 -0.78 0.39 -20.77
C TRP A 28 0.23 0.69 -19.67
N TRP A 29 0.16 -0.08 -18.58
CA TRP A 29 1.04 0.04 -17.42
C TRP A 29 1.71 -1.29 -17.13
N PHE A 30 3.01 -1.25 -16.82
CA PHE A 30 3.86 -2.40 -16.51
C PHE A 30 4.62 -2.17 -15.22
N ASN A 31 5.08 -3.26 -14.59
CA ASN A 31 5.84 -3.22 -13.34
C ASN A 31 5.17 -2.28 -12.32
N ASN A 32 3.84 -2.34 -12.25
CA ASN A 32 3.04 -1.47 -11.41
C ASN A 32 2.96 -2.11 -10.02
N PRO A 33 3.83 -1.75 -9.04
CA PRO A 33 3.60 -2.20 -7.69
C PRO A 33 2.24 -1.65 -7.23
N PRO A 34 1.56 -2.30 -6.28
CA PRO A 34 0.36 -1.72 -5.69
C PRO A 34 0.71 -0.37 -5.06
N TYR A 35 0.43 0.72 -5.78
CA TYR A 35 0.59 2.06 -5.27
C TYR A 35 -0.44 2.33 -4.20
N ARG A 36 -0.01 3.00 -3.14
CA ARG A 36 -0.91 3.52 -2.11
C ARG A 36 -1.21 4.98 -2.44
N LEU A 37 -2.43 5.41 -2.14
CA LEU A 37 -2.90 6.78 -2.36
C LEU A 37 -2.12 7.84 -1.53
N HIS A 38 -1.32 7.44 -0.54
CA HIS A 38 -0.53 8.30 0.39
C HIS A 38 0.96 8.40 0.03
N ASP A 39 1.33 8.24 -1.23
CA ASP A 39 2.74 8.17 -1.58
C ASP A 39 3.46 9.54 -1.41
N LYS A 40 4.03 9.82 -0.23
CA LYS A 40 4.80 11.03 0.10
C LYS A 40 6.21 11.06 -0.50
N ARG A 41 6.52 10.15 -1.43
CA ARG A 41 7.84 10.06 -2.07
C ARG A 41 8.01 11.14 -3.13
N CYS A 42 9.26 11.52 -3.37
CA CYS A 42 9.63 12.32 -4.53
C CYS A 42 9.37 11.51 -5.80
N VAL A 43 8.77 12.13 -6.82
CA VAL A 43 8.47 11.44 -8.08
C VAL A 43 9.46 11.89 -9.14
N VAL A 44 10.11 10.92 -9.78
CA VAL A 44 10.98 11.11 -10.94
C VAL A 44 10.25 10.54 -12.16
N LEU A 45 9.80 11.43 -13.04
CA LEU A 45 9.27 11.03 -14.34
C LEU A 45 10.41 10.92 -15.33
N PHE A 46 10.50 9.76 -15.99
CA PHE A 46 11.49 9.47 -17.03
C PHE A 46 10.78 9.34 -18.37
N PHE A 47 10.91 10.33 -19.23
CA PHE A 47 10.37 10.30 -20.58
C PHE A 47 11.40 9.71 -21.53
N PHE A 48 11.01 8.69 -22.30
CA PHE A 48 11.97 7.94 -23.12
C PHE A 48 11.36 7.34 -24.39
N ASP A 49 12.24 7.11 -25.37
CA ASP A 49 11.95 6.32 -26.57
C ASP A 49 12.63 4.94 -26.43
N CYS A 50 11.87 3.86 -26.62
CA CYS A 50 12.35 2.48 -26.53
C CYS A 50 13.48 2.15 -27.51
N ARG A 51 13.58 2.88 -28.63
CA ARG A 51 14.56 2.65 -29.71
C ARG A 51 15.87 3.41 -29.49
N GLN A 52 15.86 4.43 -28.63
CA GLN A 52 17.04 5.27 -28.40
C GLN A 52 18.03 4.57 -27.46
N ARG A 53 19.29 4.44 -27.93
CA ARG A 53 20.40 3.89 -27.11
C ARG A 53 20.67 4.71 -25.85
N GLU A 54 20.42 6.02 -25.90
CA GLU A 54 20.62 6.90 -24.75
C GLU A 54 19.63 6.59 -23.62
N SER A 55 18.34 6.40 -23.93
CA SER A 55 17.33 5.92 -22.98
C SER A 55 17.75 4.64 -22.26
N GLN A 56 18.36 3.70 -22.99
CA GLN A 56 18.84 2.43 -22.43
C GLN A 56 19.96 2.63 -21.40
N ARG A 57 20.86 3.58 -21.64
CA ARG A 57 21.94 3.93 -20.68
C ARG A 57 21.37 4.45 -19.37
N TRP A 58 20.26 5.19 -19.43
CA TRP A 58 19.61 5.82 -18.28
C TRP A 58 18.95 4.79 -17.35
N VAL A 59 18.48 3.66 -17.88
CA VAL A 59 17.78 2.61 -17.10
C VAL A 59 18.63 2.09 -15.94
N ARG A 60 19.94 1.91 -16.10
CA ARG A 60 20.80 1.39 -15.00
C ARG A 60 20.81 2.33 -13.80
N HIS A 61 20.87 3.64 -14.03
CA HIS A 61 20.88 4.65 -12.97
C HIS A 61 19.50 4.76 -12.31
N LEU A 62 18.44 4.72 -13.12
CA LEU A 62 17.06 4.76 -12.63
C LEU A 62 16.67 3.52 -11.84
N ASN A 63 17.14 2.34 -12.24
CA ASN A 63 16.96 1.10 -11.48
C ASN A 63 17.62 1.16 -10.10
N ARG A 64 18.75 1.88 -9.95
CA ARG A 64 19.35 2.12 -8.62
C ARG A 64 18.53 3.13 -7.83
N THR A 65 18.09 4.20 -8.50
CA THR A 65 17.26 5.26 -7.90
C THR A 65 15.94 4.70 -7.37
N ALA A 66 15.27 3.84 -8.12
CA ALA A 66 14.01 3.20 -7.75
C ALA A 66 14.13 2.21 -6.58
N ARG A 67 15.34 1.86 -6.13
CA ARG A 67 15.54 1.10 -4.88
C ARG A 67 15.44 1.99 -3.65
N ASN A 68 15.57 3.30 -3.82
CA ASN A 68 15.39 4.22 -2.70
C ASN A 68 13.91 4.26 -2.31
N ARG A 69 13.63 4.05 -1.02
CA ARG A 69 12.27 4.04 -0.49
C ARG A 69 11.62 5.42 -0.52
N ASP A 70 12.40 6.49 -0.65
CA ASP A 70 11.90 7.87 -0.64
C ASP A 70 11.62 8.40 -2.05
N VAL A 71 11.90 7.60 -3.09
CA VAL A 71 11.80 8.02 -4.48
C VAL A 71 10.97 7.04 -5.26
N LEU A 72 10.02 7.57 -6.01
CA LEU A 72 9.27 6.84 -7.01
C LEU A 72 9.76 7.20 -8.41
N VAL A 73 10.17 6.19 -9.18
CA VAL A 73 10.51 6.38 -10.60
C VAL A 73 9.35 5.86 -11.47
N ILE A 74 8.90 6.68 -12.42
CA ILE A 74 7.90 6.30 -13.42
C ILE A 74 8.47 6.59 -14.82
N GLY A 75 8.64 5.54 -15.63
CA GLY A 75 8.99 5.66 -17.03
C GLY A 75 7.76 5.88 -17.91
N LEU A 76 7.82 6.82 -18.84
CA LEU A 76 6.75 7.13 -19.78
C LEU A 76 7.28 7.13 -21.20
N THR A 77 6.60 6.38 -22.08
CA THR A 77 6.94 6.31 -23.50
C THR A 77 5.68 6.42 -24.37
N ASP A 78 5.81 7.07 -25.52
CA ASP A 78 4.79 7.12 -26.57
C ASP A 78 4.72 5.80 -27.37
N GLY A 79 5.73 4.94 -27.22
CA GLY A 79 5.80 3.61 -27.80
C GLY A 79 4.61 2.73 -27.41
N GLY A 80 4.22 1.84 -28.32
CA GLY A 80 3.15 0.87 -28.08
C GLY A 80 3.54 -0.23 -27.07
N ARG A 81 2.54 -1.00 -26.65
CA ARG A 81 2.66 -2.09 -25.66
C ARG A 81 3.87 -3.01 -25.91
N GLU A 82 3.98 -3.57 -27.12
CA GLU A 82 5.02 -4.54 -27.48
C GLU A 82 6.43 -3.93 -27.40
N SER A 83 6.59 -2.69 -27.86
CA SER A 83 7.89 -1.99 -27.79
C SER A 83 8.30 -1.71 -26.35
N ALA A 84 7.34 -1.39 -25.47
CA ALA A 84 7.60 -1.20 -24.05
C ALA A 84 7.94 -2.52 -23.34
N GLU A 85 7.18 -3.60 -23.57
CA GLU A 85 7.46 -4.93 -23.01
C GLU A 85 8.87 -5.41 -23.40
N LYS A 86 9.23 -5.28 -24.67
CA LYS A 86 10.57 -5.62 -25.15
C LYS A 86 11.65 -4.77 -24.47
N PHE A 87 11.46 -3.44 -24.40
CA PHE A 87 12.41 -2.55 -23.73
C PHE A 87 12.61 -2.91 -22.25
N ILE A 88 11.52 -3.23 -21.54
CA ILE A 88 11.54 -3.66 -20.13
C ILE A 88 12.35 -4.96 -19.99
N ALA A 89 12.11 -5.94 -20.85
CA ALA A 89 12.81 -7.21 -20.84
C ALA A 89 14.31 -7.03 -21.12
N ASP A 90 14.65 -6.34 -22.22
CA ASP A 90 16.04 -6.15 -22.68
C ASP A 90 16.90 -5.36 -21.68
N ASN A 91 16.29 -4.44 -20.93
CA ASN A 91 17.01 -3.55 -20.00
C ASN A 91 16.77 -3.88 -18.52
N HIS A 92 16.03 -4.95 -18.23
CA HIS A 92 15.64 -5.36 -16.87
C HIS A 92 15.08 -4.20 -16.04
N VAL A 93 14.12 -3.45 -16.60
CA VAL A 93 13.51 -2.29 -15.93
C VAL A 93 12.77 -2.77 -14.67
N ARG A 94 13.04 -2.16 -13.52
CA ARG A 94 12.45 -2.52 -12.22
C ARG A 94 11.46 -1.49 -11.68
N PHE A 95 11.38 -0.34 -12.31
CA PHE A 95 10.41 0.71 -11.99
C PHE A 95 9.18 0.61 -12.91
N THR A 96 8.14 1.37 -12.58
CA THR A 96 6.87 1.36 -13.31
C THR A 96 6.98 2.04 -14.65
N VAL A 97 6.35 1.47 -15.66
CA VAL A 97 6.38 1.99 -17.03
C VAL A 97 4.97 2.17 -17.56
N GLY A 98 4.66 3.38 -18.04
CA GLY A 98 3.47 3.70 -18.82
C GLY A 98 3.80 3.78 -20.31
N ALA A 99 3.06 3.05 -21.15
CA ALA A 99 3.23 3.03 -22.60
C ALA A 99 2.02 3.64 -23.34
N GLY A 100 2.26 4.15 -24.55
CA GLY A 100 1.28 4.92 -25.32
C GLY A 100 0.89 6.22 -24.62
N SER A 101 1.81 6.79 -23.82
CA SER A 101 1.63 8.04 -23.08
C SER A 101 1.85 9.24 -23.99
N ARG A 102 1.04 10.29 -23.82
CA ARG A 102 1.26 11.60 -24.47
C ARG A 102 1.74 12.65 -23.48
N SER A 103 2.04 12.24 -22.26
CA SER A 103 2.41 13.15 -21.16
C SER A 103 3.67 13.97 -21.47
N ALA A 104 4.60 13.49 -22.32
CA ALA A 104 5.81 14.26 -22.65
C ALA A 104 5.48 15.70 -23.14
N SER A 105 4.46 15.87 -23.98
CA SER A 105 4.07 17.21 -24.48
C SER A 105 3.40 18.05 -23.39
N THR A 106 2.59 17.43 -22.53
CA THR A 106 1.93 18.11 -21.39
C THR A 106 2.95 18.73 -20.43
N PHE A 107 4.09 18.07 -20.25
CA PHE A 107 5.18 18.55 -19.41
C PHE A 107 6.22 19.39 -20.17
N GLY A 108 5.95 19.77 -21.42
CA GLY A 108 6.84 20.61 -22.22
C GLY A 108 8.17 19.95 -22.61
N VAL A 109 8.26 18.62 -22.55
CA VAL A 109 9.46 17.86 -22.93
C VAL A 109 9.62 17.88 -24.44
N ARG A 110 10.71 18.49 -24.93
CA ARG A 110 11.00 18.62 -26.37
C ARG A 110 12.05 17.62 -26.89
N ARG A 111 12.83 17.02 -26.00
CA ARG A 111 13.92 16.09 -26.32
C ARG A 111 13.85 14.90 -25.39
N LEU A 112 14.15 13.72 -25.93
CA LEU A 112 14.24 12.47 -25.18
C LEU A 112 15.68 11.95 -25.24
N PRO A 113 16.15 11.24 -24.19
CA PRO A 113 15.46 11.04 -22.91
C PRO A 113 15.40 12.33 -22.07
N ALA A 114 14.44 12.43 -21.14
CA ALA A 114 14.32 13.54 -20.20
C ALA A 114 13.88 13.06 -18.81
N LEU A 115 14.34 13.76 -17.77
CA LEU A 115 13.87 13.56 -16.40
C LEU A 115 13.14 14.81 -15.90
N ILE A 116 12.08 14.56 -15.15
CA ILE A 116 11.36 15.58 -14.42
C ILE A 116 11.28 15.16 -12.96
N TRP A 117 11.66 16.06 -12.07
CA TRP A 117 11.48 15.94 -10.64
C TRP A 117 10.18 16.62 -10.22
N ILE A 118 9.39 15.91 -9.42
CA ILE A 118 8.20 16.43 -8.74
C ILE A 118 8.42 16.24 -7.25
N ASP A 119 8.37 17.35 -6.53
CA ASP A 119 8.54 17.39 -5.10
C ASP A 119 7.27 16.86 -4.38
N PRO A 120 7.39 16.08 -3.30
CA PRO A 120 6.22 15.62 -2.56
C PRO A 120 5.37 16.75 -2.00
N ASP A 121 6.00 17.87 -1.61
CA ASP A 121 5.34 19.00 -0.96
C ASP A 121 4.76 20.01 -1.98
N ASP A 122 5.32 20.05 -3.18
CA ASP A 122 4.85 20.91 -4.28
C ASP A 122 4.65 20.12 -5.57
N ARG A 123 3.56 19.35 -5.59
CA ARG A 123 3.14 18.56 -6.76
C ARG A 123 2.70 19.39 -7.96
N THR A 124 2.71 20.72 -7.86
CA THR A 124 2.32 21.61 -8.95
C THR A 124 3.54 22.05 -9.77
N ARG A 125 4.75 21.90 -9.22
CA ARG A 125 6.00 22.25 -9.89
C ARG A 125 6.74 21.02 -10.37
N SER A 126 6.82 20.89 -11.69
CA SER A 126 7.74 19.97 -12.36
C SER A 126 9.04 20.70 -12.69
N THR A 127 10.19 20.18 -12.24
CA THR A 127 11.50 20.73 -12.64
C THR A 127 12.20 19.75 -13.59
N PRO A 128 12.57 20.18 -14.81
CA PRO A 128 13.49 19.40 -15.64
C PRO A 128 14.81 19.23 -14.90
N VAL A 129 15.32 18.00 -14.86
CA VAL A 129 16.56 17.67 -14.14
C VAL A 129 17.44 16.72 -14.96
N ASP A 130 18.73 16.68 -14.65
CA ASP A 130 19.63 15.60 -15.07
C ASP A 130 19.87 14.59 -13.94
N PHE A 131 20.69 13.58 -14.19
CA PHE A 131 20.97 12.54 -13.20
C PHE A 131 21.73 13.02 -11.97
N GLU A 132 22.69 13.92 -12.14
CA GLU A 132 23.47 14.41 -11.00
C GLU A 132 22.57 15.26 -10.11
N GLN A 133 21.70 16.07 -10.70
CA GLN A 133 20.68 16.82 -9.97
C GLN A 133 19.68 15.92 -9.26
N VAL A 134 19.24 14.81 -9.87
CA VAL A 134 18.40 13.81 -9.17
C VAL A 134 19.18 13.21 -7.99
N ARG A 135 20.45 12.84 -8.17
CA ARG A 135 21.28 12.26 -7.12
C ARG A 135 21.52 13.24 -5.97
N GLU A 136 21.83 14.50 -6.29
CA GLU A 136 22.00 15.58 -5.32
C GLU A 136 20.70 15.83 -4.57
N ARG A 137 19.57 15.96 -5.26
CA ARG A 137 18.25 16.17 -4.62
C ARG A 137 17.87 15.02 -3.70
N ILE A 138 18.14 13.78 -4.08
CA ILE A 138 17.93 12.61 -3.22
C ILE A 138 18.81 12.68 -1.98
N SER A 139 20.07 13.08 -2.14
CA SER A 139 21.01 13.23 -1.03
C SER A 139 20.59 14.38 -0.10
N SER A 140 20.16 15.50 -0.65
CA SER A 140 19.69 16.68 0.09
C SER A 140 18.33 16.49 0.75
N ALA A 141 17.41 15.73 0.13
CA ALA A 141 16.13 15.35 0.71
C ALA A 141 16.34 14.47 1.95
N ARG A 142 17.35 13.58 1.92
CA ARG A 142 17.77 12.83 3.11
C ARG A 142 18.33 13.74 4.20
N SER A 143 19.04 14.81 3.84
CA SER A 143 19.56 15.78 4.81
C SER A 143 18.48 16.71 5.38
N HIS A 144 17.44 17.04 4.62
CA HIS A 144 16.32 17.89 5.08
C HIS A 144 15.24 17.10 5.84
N ALA A 145 15.01 15.84 5.49
CA ALA A 145 14.31 14.89 6.37
C ALA A 145 15.17 14.49 7.60
N GLY A 146 16.47 14.79 7.54
CA GLY A 146 17.51 14.40 8.49
C GLY A 146 17.73 15.35 9.66
N GLY A 147 16.66 15.84 10.28
CA GLY A 147 16.72 16.17 11.72
C GLY A 147 16.59 14.93 12.60
N ALA A 148 16.02 13.84 12.07
CA ALA A 148 15.98 12.54 12.72
C ALA A 148 17.02 11.63 12.08
N THR A 149 18.14 11.40 12.77
CA THR A 149 19.11 10.35 12.46
C THR A 149 18.35 9.03 12.29
N ALA A 150 18.69 8.26 11.24
CA ALA A 150 18.05 6.98 10.97
C ALA A 150 18.01 6.13 12.27
N PRO A 151 16.92 5.42 12.56
CA PRO A 151 16.76 4.67 13.83
C PRO A 151 17.93 3.73 14.15
N GLU A 152 18.66 3.29 13.12
CA GLU A 152 19.79 2.36 13.20
C GLU A 152 20.96 2.84 14.08
N ASP A 153 21.20 4.13 14.22
CA ASP A 153 22.33 4.67 15.01
C ASP A 153 21.91 5.21 16.38
N GLN A 154 20.63 5.08 16.74
CA GLN A 154 20.08 5.64 17.98
C GLN A 154 20.35 4.75 19.19
N ASP A 155 20.61 5.40 20.33
CA ASP A 155 20.59 4.78 21.65
C ASP A 155 19.14 4.60 22.15
N GLU A 156 18.98 4.09 23.37
CA GLU A 156 17.64 3.82 23.94
C GLU A 156 16.79 5.10 24.03
N ALA A 157 17.40 6.23 24.41
CA ALA A 157 16.70 7.51 24.54
C ALA A 157 16.26 8.03 23.17
N GLY A 158 17.14 8.03 22.17
CA GLY A 158 16.81 8.45 20.82
C GLY A 158 15.70 7.62 20.18
N LEU A 159 15.64 6.30 20.44
CA LEU A 159 14.54 5.47 19.98
C LEU A 159 13.21 5.82 20.67
N LYS A 160 13.22 6.09 21.97
CA LYS A 160 12.02 6.53 22.70
C LYS A 160 11.54 7.90 22.20
N ASP A 161 12.45 8.83 21.94
CA ASP A 161 12.14 10.14 21.38
C ASP A 161 11.51 10.03 19.99
N ILE A 162 12.02 9.14 19.13
CA ILE A 162 11.40 8.86 17.82
C ILE A 162 9.97 8.33 18.00
N ILE A 163 9.77 7.37 18.91
CA ILE A 163 8.45 6.76 19.15
C ILE A 163 7.47 7.81 19.69
N ALA A 164 7.88 8.65 20.63
CA ALA A 164 7.01 9.67 21.24
C ALA A 164 6.79 10.91 20.34
N GLY A 165 7.71 11.19 19.42
CA GLY A 165 7.66 12.38 18.56
C GLY A 165 6.82 12.26 17.29
N ASP A 166 6.96 13.27 16.42
CA ASP A 166 6.18 13.44 15.18
C ASP A 166 6.73 12.67 13.98
N ALA A 167 7.62 11.71 14.20
CA ALA A 167 8.19 10.91 13.11
C ALA A 167 7.08 10.17 12.32
N PRO A 168 7.30 9.82 11.05
CA PRO A 168 6.33 9.03 10.30
C PRO A 168 6.02 7.70 11.00
N GLY A 169 4.74 7.29 11.00
CA GLY A 169 4.29 6.04 11.62
C GLY A 169 5.15 4.79 11.29
N PRO A 170 5.60 4.59 10.03
CA PRO A 170 6.52 3.50 9.70
C PRO A 170 7.86 3.55 10.44
N ASP A 171 8.42 4.75 10.63
CA ASP A 171 9.70 4.96 11.30
C ASP A 171 9.54 4.77 12.81
N ARG A 172 8.44 5.30 13.38
CA ARG A 172 8.06 5.08 14.79
C ARG A 172 7.87 3.60 15.08
N ARG A 173 7.17 2.87 14.21
CA ARG A 173 6.98 1.42 14.31
C ARG A 173 8.31 0.66 14.24
N ALA A 174 9.22 1.08 13.35
CA ALA A 174 10.56 0.49 13.26
C ALA A 174 11.36 0.75 14.54
N ALA A 175 11.29 1.97 15.09
CA ALA A 175 11.94 2.32 16.35
C ALA A 175 11.44 1.45 17.52
N VAL A 176 10.13 1.14 17.61
CA VAL A 176 9.59 0.19 18.60
C VAL A 176 10.27 -1.19 18.49
N GLN A 177 10.38 -1.72 17.27
CA GLN A 177 11.05 -2.99 17.02
C GLN A 177 12.51 -2.97 17.48
N MET A 178 13.23 -1.91 17.14
CA MET A 178 14.64 -1.76 17.49
C MET A 178 14.86 -1.59 18.98
N LEU A 179 13.98 -0.84 19.66
CA LEU A 179 14.00 -0.66 21.10
C LEU A 179 13.84 -2.02 21.80
N TRP A 180 12.91 -2.85 21.33
CA TRP A 180 12.74 -4.21 21.83
C TRP A 180 13.99 -5.09 21.59
N GLU A 181 14.46 -5.15 20.34
CA GLU A 181 15.56 -6.06 19.95
C GLU A 181 16.89 -5.69 20.62
N ARG A 182 17.15 -4.41 20.86
CA ARG A 182 18.42 -3.93 21.44
C ARG A 182 18.40 -3.88 22.97
N PHE A 183 17.28 -3.47 23.56
CA PHE A 183 17.21 -3.16 25.00
C PHE A 183 16.12 -3.99 25.70
N GLY A 184 14.94 -4.09 25.11
CA GLY A 184 13.79 -4.78 25.71
C GLY A 184 14.01 -6.27 25.98
N MET A 185 14.76 -6.97 25.13
CA MET A 185 15.09 -8.39 25.37
C MET A 185 15.93 -8.62 26.63
N HIS A 186 16.75 -7.64 27.02
CA HIS A 186 17.57 -7.70 28.23
C HIS A 186 16.86 -7.14 29.46
N GLN A 187 15.82 -6.33 29.26
CA GLN A 187 15.04 -5.69 30.32
C GLN A 187 13.53 -5.74 30.01
N PRO A 188 12.92 -6.94 29.98
CA PRO A 188 11.54 -7.11 29.52
C PRO A 188 10.52 -6.36 30.39
N HIS A 189 10.74 -6.29 31.71
CA HIS A 189 9.86 -5.53 32.61
C HIS A 189 9.85 -4.02 32.30
N ALA A 190 11.02 -3.42 32.08
CA ALA A 190 11.13 -2.00 31.73
C ALA A 190 10.46 -1.70 30.39
N PHE A 191 10.60 -2.59 29.41
CA PHE A 191 9.89 -2.45 28.12
C PHE A 191 8.37 -2.53 28.29
N VAL A 192 7.86 -3.44 29.13
CA VAL A 192 6.41 -3.57 29.39
C VAL A 192 5.84 -2.30 30.02
N GLU A 193 6.54 -1.69 30.98
CA GLU A 193 6.12 -0.44 31.60
C GLU A 193 6.09 0.70 30.58
N TYR A 194 7.18 0.88 29.83
CA TYR A 194 7.25 1.87 28.74
C TYR A 194 6.14 1.67 27.71
N ALA A 195 5.92 0.43 27.23
CA ALA A 195 4.90 0.14 26.24
C ALA A 195 3.50 0.42 26.77
N ARG A 196 3.23 0.16 28.06
CA ARG A 196 1.93 0.44 28.69
C ARG A 196 1.64 1.94 28.72
N GLU A 197 2.62 2.75 29.10
CA GLU A 197 2.50 4.21 29.13
C GLU A 197 2.29 4.74 27.70
N GLN A 198 3.18 4.38 26.78
CA GLN A 198 3.14 4.90 25.42
C GLN A 198 1.88 4.47 24.64
N MET A 199 1.35 3.26 24.87
CA MET A 199 0.12 2.81 24.20
C MET A 199 -1.11 3.67 24.52
N GLY A 200 -1.16 4.31 25.69
CA GLY A 200 -2.28 5.17 26.09
C GLY A 200 -2.33 6.50 25.33
N GLU A 201 -1.17 6.98 24.89
CA GLU A 201 -1.02 8.27 24.21
C GLU A 201 -0.84 8.11 22.69
N GLU A 202 -0.45 6.93 22.22
CA GLU A 202 -0.13 6.68 20.82
C GLU A 202 -1.38 6.74 19.92
N PRO A 203 -1.48 7.73 19.00
CA PRO A 203 -2.58 7.79 18.06
C PRO A 203 -2.47 6.69 17.00
N ASP A 204 -1.26 6.38 16.50
CA ASP A 204 -1.09 5.52 15.33
C ASP A 204 -1.36 4.03 15.68
N PRO A 205 -2.41 3.42 15.10
CA PRO A 205 -2.76 2.02 15.36
C PRO A 205 -1.63 1.02 15.10
N TRP A 206 -0.71 1.30 14.16
CA TRP A 206 0.39 0.39 13.80
C TRP A 206 1.52 0.48 14.81
N VAL A 207 1.75 1.66 15.38
CA VAL A 207 2.72 1.86 16.45
C VAL A 207 2.18 1.23 17.75
N ARG A 208 0.90 1.47 18.09
CA ARG A 208 0.22 0.75 19.20
C ARG A 208 0.29 -0.76 19.05
N GLY A 209 -0.01 -1.27 17.86
CA GLY A 209 0.06 -2.69 17.55
C GLY A 209 1.45 -3.28 17.74
N ALA A 210 2.51 -2.54 17.39
CA ALA A 210 3.89 -2.94 17.64
C ALA A 210 4.25 -2.92 19.14
N LEU A 211 3.91 -1.85 19.86
CA LEU A 211 4.13 -1.75 21.31
C LEU A 211 3.46 -2.92 22.04
N ARG A 212 2.19 -3.22 21.70
CA ARG A 212 1.45 -4.35 22.25
C ARG A 212 2.12 -5.67 21.95
N TYR A 213 2.45 -5.93 20.68
CA TYR A 213 3.09 -7.17 20.25
C TYR A 213 4.37 -7.47 21.05
N TYR A 214 5.25 -6.48 21.17
CA TYR A 214 6.51 -6.67 21.89
C TYR A 214 6.33 -6.71 23.41
N SER A 215 5.36 -5.98 23.96
CA SER A 215 4.99 -6.10 25.37
C SER A 215 4.49 -7.50 25.70
N ASP A 216 3.70 -8.12 24.82
CA ASP A 216 3.21 -9.48 25.01
C ASP A 216 4.36 -10.50 24.96
N LEU A 217 5.30 -10.34 24.02
CA LEU A 217 6.53 -11.16 23.96
C LEU A 217 7.37 -11.01 25.23
N ALA A 218 7.53 -9.79 25.75
CA ALA A 218 8.25 -9.50 26.98
C ALA A 218 7.63 -10.18 28.21
N GLN A 219 6.30 -10.37 28.19
CA GLN A 219 5.54 -11.09 29.23
C GLN A 219 5.53 -12.62 29.01
N GLY A 220 6.21 -13.13 27.97
CA GLY A 220 6.21 -14.55 27.62
C GLY A 220 4.91 -15.04 27.00
N LEU A 221 4.03 -14.14 26.54
CA LEU A 221 2.80 -14.52 25.85
C LEU A 221 3.12 -14.93 24.41
N PRO A 222 2.63 -16.10 23.94
CA PRO A 222 2.90 -16.55 22.58
C PRO A 222 2.24 -15.62 21.57
N ARG A 223 3.01 -15.20 20.55
CA ARG A 223 2.52 -14.38 19.44
C ARG A 223 2.96 -14.96 18.10
N HIS A 224 1.99 -15.15 17.19
CA HIS A 224 2.23 -15.72 15.87
C HIS A 224 2.12 -14.68 14.74
N ASP A 225 1.95 -13.39 15.06
CA ASP A 225 1.65 -12.32 14.11
C ASP A 225 2.66 -12.19 12.96
N ARG A 226 3.94 -12.50 13.22
CA ARG A 226 5.04 -12.45 12.24
C ARG A 226 5.18 -13.70 11.38
N ALA A 227 4.57 -14.82 11.77
CA ALA A 227 4.59 -16.01 10.92
C ALA A 227 3.90 -15.69 9.57
N SER A 228 4.21 -16.45 8.52
CA SER A 228 3.41 -16.38 7.29
C SER A 228 2.07 -17.08 7.51
N SER A 229 0.95 -16.50 7.09
CA SER A 229 -0.35 -17.19 7.08
C SER A 229 -0.36 -18.34 6.09
N ASP A 230 -1.24 -19.31 6.31
CA ASP A 230 -1.46 -20.39 5.36
C ASP A 230 -1.86 -19.83 4.00
N SER A 231 -2.77 -18.84 3.96
CA SER A 231 -3.17 -18.24 2.68
C SER A 231 -2.01 -17.55 1.94
N ASN A 232 -1.04 -16.93 2.63
CA ASN A 232 0.13 -16.34 1.96
C ASN A 232 1.09 -17.40 1.45
N GLN A 233 1.34 -18.46 2.22
CA GLN A 233 2.17 -19.58 1.79
C GLN A 233 1.56 -20.29 0.57
N LEU A 234 0.26 -20.58 0.63
CA LEU A 234 -0.49 -21.19 -0.46
C LEU A 234 -0.52 -20.28 -1.69
N PHE A 235 -0.67 -18.96 -1.51
CA PHE A 235 -0.64 -18.02 -2.64
C PHE A 235 0.74 -17.99 -3.31
N ALA A 236 1.82 -18.06 -2.55
CA ALA A 236 3.18 -18.18 -3.10
C ALA A 236 3.36 -19.50 -3.87
N GLN A 237 2.88 -20.62 -3.33
CA GLN A 237 2.93 -21.92 -4.01
C GLN A 237 2.09 -21.93 -5.29
N TYR A 238 0.89 -21.35 -5.26
CA TYR A 238 0.02 -21.18 -6.42
C TYR A 238 0.68 -20.30 -7.49
N GLY A 239 1.34 -19.21 -7.10
CA GLY A 239 2.09 -18.36 -8.03
C GLY A 239 3.27 -19.09 -8.69
N ALA A 240 4.02 -19.89 -7.92
CA ALA A 240 5.18 -20.61 -8.42
C ALA A 240 4.82 -21.74 -9.40
N ASN A 241 3.71 -22.46 -9.14
CA ASN A 241 3.32 -23.65 -9.90
C ASN A 241 1.87 -23.56 -10.38
N ARG A 242 1.48 -22.42 -10.96
CA ARG A 242 0.08 -22.07 -11.27
C ARG A 242 -0.64 -23.10 -12.11
N ASP A 243 0.05 -23.77 -13.03
CA ASP A 243 -0.55 -24.73 -13.98
C ASP A 243 -0.71 -26.15 -13.41
N SER A 244 -0.20 -26.42 -12.20
CA SER A 244 -0.33 -27.73 -11.55
C SER A 244 -1.79 -28.20 -11.49
N PRO A 245 -2.08 -29.50 -11.71
CA PRO A 245 -3.44 -30.05 -11.64
C PRO A 245 -4.17 -29.76 -10.32
N GLN A 246 -3.43 -29.69 -9.21
CA GLN A 246 -4.01 -29.42 -7.88
C GLN A 246 -4.68 -28.03 -7.78
N TRP A 247 -4.30 -27.08 -8.65
CA TRP A 247 -4.85 -25.72 -8.67
C TRP A 247 -5.89 -25.51 -9.78
N ALA A 248 -6.30 -26.56 -10.51
CA ALA A 248 -7.24 -26.46 -11.61
C ALA A 248 -8.57 -25.79 -11.18
N ALA A 249 -9.08 -26.13 -9.99
CA ALA A 249 -10.29 -25.52 -9.44
C ALA A 249 -10.13 -24.02 -9.16
N VAL A 250 -8.99 -23.58 -8.63
CA VAL A 250 -8.70 -22.16 -8.39
C VAL A 250 -8.68 -21.39 -9.71
N ARG A 251 -8.00 -21.91 -10.74
CA ARG A 251 -7.96 -21.29 -12.08
C ARG A 251 -9.34 -21.22 -12.73
N ALA A 252 -10.12 -22.30 -12.64
CA ALA A 252 -11.48 -22.36 -13.15
C ALA A 252 -12.38 -21.32 -12.46
N PHE A 253 -12.26 -21.16 -11.14
CA PHE A 253 -12.96 -20.12 -10.41
C PHE A 253 -12.52 -18.72 -10.83
N GLU A 254 -11.21 -18.45 -10.90
CA GLU A 254 -10.67 -17.13 -11.27
C GLU A 254 -11.10 -16.67 -12.67
N THR A 255 -11.31 -17.60 -13.59
CA THR A 255 -11.81 -17.32 -14.95
C THR A 255 -13.25 -16.82 -14.94
N ASN A 256 -14.08 -17.35 -14.03
CA ASN A 256 -15.52 -17.10 -14.01
C ASN A 256 -15.93 -16.04 -12.97
N GLN A 257 -15.14 -15.79 -11.94
CA GLN A 257 -15.54 -14.92 -10.81
C GLN A 257 -15.92 -13.50 -11.25
N ALA A 258 -15.30 -12.98 -12.33
CA ALA A 258 -15.55 -11.64 -12.83
C ALA A 258 -16.99 -11.45 -13.35
N THR A 259 -17.71 -12.52 -13.69
CA THR A 259 -19.11 -12.48 -14.12
C THR A 259 -20.11 -12.69 -12.98
N LEU A 260 -19.64 -13.08 -11.79
CA LEU A 260 -20.50 -13.37 -10.64
C LEU A 260 -20.92 -12.07 -9.92
N ALA A 261 -22.22 -11.93 -9.66
CA ALA A 261 -22.73 -10.87 -8.79
C ALA A 261 -22.27 -11.08 -7.32
N PRO A 262 -22.23 -10.03 -6.48
CA PRO A 262 -21.78 -10.14 -5.09
C PRO A 262 -22.47 -11.25 -4.25
N PRO A 263 -23.80 -11.48 -4.35
CA PRO A 263 -24.43 -12.59 -3.63
C PRO A 263 -23.91 -13.98 -4.06
N ALA A 264 -23.60 -14.16 -5.35
CA ALA A 264 -23.04 -15.41 -5.87
C ALA A 264 -21.58 -15.59 -5.44
N LEU A 265 -20.81 -14.51 -5.33
CA LEU A 265 -19.46 -14.52 -4.76
C LEU A 265 -19.49 -14.92 -3.27
N LEU A 266 -20.41 -14.37 -2.49
CA LEU A 266 -20.59 -14.74 -1.09
C LEU A 266 -20.99 -16.22 -0.93
N GLU A 267 -21.88 -16.71 -1.78
CA GLU A 267 -22.24 -18.13 -1.78
C GLU A 267 -21.05 -19.04 -2.15
N ALA A 268 -20.21 -18.62 -3.10
CA ALA A 268 -18.96 -19.32 -3.39
C ALA A 268 -18.02 -19.33 -2.16
N TYR A 269 -17.88 -18.20 -1.44
CA TYR A 269 -17.11 -18.15 -0.20
C TYR A 269 -17.61 -19.16 0.83
N ARG A 270 -18.93 -19.24 1.05
CA ARG A 270 -19.54 -20.19 2.01
C ARG A 270 -19.31 -21.65 1.61
N LYS A 271 -19.40 -21.97 0.32
CA LYS A 271 -19.11 -23.32 -0.20
C LYS A 271 -17.66 -23.74 0.01
N HIS A 272 -16.75 -22.78 0.10
CA HIS A 272 -15.31 -22.99 0.29
C HIS A 272 -14.85 -22.64 1.71
N ALA A 273 -15.68 -22.90 2.73
CA ALA A 273 -15.38 -22.58 4.12
C ALA A 273 -14.33 -23.50 4.79
N THR A 274 -13.84 -24.54 4.11
CA THR A 274 -12.87 -25.47 4.71
C THR A 274 -11.44 -24.89 4.76
N ALA A 275 -10.56 -25.59 5.48
CA ALA A 275 -9.12 -25.29 5.52
C ALA A 275 -8.33 -25.91 4.35
N ALA A 276 -9.00 -26.52 3.36
CA ALA A 276 -8.33 -27.10 2.21
C ALA A 276 -7.56 -26.01 1.42
N PRO A 277 -6.36 -26.29 0.88
CA PRO A 277 -5.56 -25.32 0.14
C PRO A 277 -6.30 -24.56 -0.97
N VAL A 278 -7.12 -25.29 -1.74
CA VAL A 278 -7.94 -24.72 -2.83
C VAL A 278 -8.99 -23.76 -2.29
N ASP A 279 -9.67 -24.14 -1.21
CA ASP A 279 -10.74 -23.36 -0.58
C ASP A 279 -10.21 -22.03 -0.03
N VAL A 280 -9.06 -22.07 0.66
CA VAL A 280 -8.39 -20.86 1.18
C VAL A 280 -8.07 -19.86 0.07
N LEU A 281 -7.59 -20.35 -1.08
CA LEU A 281 -7.28 -19.51 -2.24
C LEU A 281 -8.55 -18.98 -2.92
N ILE A 282 -9.60 -19.80 -3.06
CA ILE A 282 -10.88 -19.34 -3.62
C ILE A 282 -11.50 -18.26 -2.73
N ARG A 283 -11.52 -18.44 -1.41
CA ARG A 283 -12.00 -17.41 -0.46
C ARG A 283 -11.23 -16.10 -0.62
N ARG A 284 -9.90 -16.17 -0.75
CA ARG A 284 -9.07 -14.98 -1.02
C ARG A 284 -9.44 -14.29 -2.33
N SER A 285 -9.70 -15.07 -3.38
CA SER A 285 -10.11 -14.55 -4.69
C SER A 285 -11.50 -13.90 -4.63
N VAL A 286 -12.46 -14.51 -3.92
CA VAL A 286 -13.78 -13.91 -3.64
C VAL A 286 -13.64 -12.55 -2.96
N ILE A 287 -12.85 -12.47 -1.88
CA ILE A 287 -12.66 -11.23 -1.11
C ILE A 287 -12.13 -10.11 -2.02
N LYS A 288 -11.09 -10.41 -2.81
CA LYS A 288 -10.52 -9.44 -3.76
C LYS A 288 -11.53 -9.01 -4.82
N GLU A 289 -12.35 -9.93 -5.32
CA GLU A 289 -13.34 -9.60 -6.34
C GLU A 289 -14.47 -8.75 -5.76
N LEU A 290 -14.96 -9.05 -4.56
CA LEU A 290 -15.93 -8.22 -3.85
C LEU A 290 -15.42 -6.78 -3.67
N GLY A 291 -14.15 -6.58 -3.31
CA GLY A 291 -13.53 -5.25 -3.24
C GLY A 291 -13.54 -4.45 -4.55
N ARG A 292 -13.68 -5.12 -5.69
CA ARG A 292 -13.79 -4.48 -7.02
C ARG A 292 -15.23 -4.13 -7.42
N ARG A 293 -16.25 -4.65 -6.72
CA ARG A 293 -17.68 -4.49 -7.05
C ARG A 293 -18.22 -3.14 -6.59
N LYS A 294 -17.64 -2.05 -7.08
CA LYS A 294 -18.06 -0.66 -6.83
C LYS A 294 -18.52 0.09 -8.08
N ASP A 295 -18.71 -0.65 -9.16
CA ASP A 295 -19.12 -0.21 -10.49
C ASP A 295 -20.55 0.35 -10.53
N THR A 296 -21.44 -0.19 -9.70
CA THR A 296 -22.80 0.31 -9.50
C THR A 296 -23.14 0.37 -8.01
N GLU A 297 -24.10 1.22 -7.64
CA GLU A 297 -24.54 1.29 -6.24
C GLU A 297 -25.11 -0.03 -5.71
N PRO A 298 -25.97 -0.77 -6.45
CA PRO A 298 -26.46 -2.07 -5.99
C PRO A 298 -25.33 -3.09 -5.75
N ASN A 299 -24.34 -3.14 -6.65
CA ASN A 299 -23.18 -4.02 -6.48
C ASN A 299 -22.36 -3.63 -5.26
N ARG A 300 -22.14 -2.34 -5.04
CA ARG A 300 -21.39 -1.81 -3.88
C ARG A 300 -22.06 -2.20 -2.57
N VAL A 301 -23.36 -1.96 -2.44
CA VAL A 301 -24.14 -2.30 -1.24
C VAL A 301 -24.08 -3.80 -0.96
N ALA A 302 -24.28 -4.63 -1.99
CA ALA A 302 -24.23 -6.08 -1.83
C ALA A 302 -22.82 -6.60 -1.49
N ALA A 303 -21.78 -6.02 -2.09
CA ALA A 303 -20.39 -6.38 -1.81
C ALA A 303 -19.94 -5.99 -0.41
N ARG A 304 -20.33 -4.79 0.04
CA ARG A 304 -20.16 -4.33 1.43
C ARG A 304 -20.78 -5.33 2.41
N ALA A 305 -22.06 -5.68 2.23
CA ALA A 305 -22.75 -6.62 3.11
C ALA A 305 -22.05 -7.99 3.15
N ALA A 306 -21.62 -8.50 1.99
CA ALA A 306 -20.86 -9.75 1.91
C ALA A 306 -19.51 -9.69 2.65
N LEU A 307 -18.75 -8.59 2.50
CA LEU A 307 -17.47 -8.41 3.19
C LEU A 307 -17.64 -8.31 4.71
N MET A 308 -18.70 -7.65 5.18
CA MET A 308 -19.04 -7.60 6.61
C MET A 308 -19.40 -8.99 7.17
N GLU A 309 -20.04 -9.85 6.39
CA GLU A 309 -20.28 -11.24 6.79
C GLU A 309 -18.97 -12.04 6.85
N ILE A 310 -18.14 -11.95 5.80
CA ILE A 310 -16.85 -12.63 5.71
C ILE A 310 -15.94 -12.25 6.88
N LEU A 311 -15.87 -10.97 7.25
CA LEU A 311 -15.03 -10.50 8.35
C LEU A 311 -15.38 -11.11 9.70
N ARG A 312 -16.64 -11.50 9.92
CA ARG A 312 -17.08 -12.15 11.16
C ARG A 312 -16.64 -13.61 11.26
N SER A 313 -16.38 -14.28 10.14
CA SER A 313 -16.15 -15.73 10.11
C SER A 313 -14.81 -16.18 9.55
N GLU A 314 -14.03 -15.31 8.88
CA GLU A 314 -12.79 -15.70 8.21
C GLU A 314 -11.68 -16.08 9.22
N PRO A 315 -11.29 -17.37 9.34
CA PRO A 315 -10.23 -17.78 10.25
C PRO A 315 -8.84 -17.29 9.83
N ASP A 316 -8.53 -17.24 8.53
CA ASP A 316 -7.20 -16.91 8.04
C ASP A 316 -6.93 -15.41 8.17
N ARG A 317 -5.90 -15.06 8.96
CA ARG A 317 -5.54 -13.67 9.24
C ARG A 317 -5.26 -12.82 8.00
N SER A 318 -4.73 -13.40 6.93
CA SER A 318 -4.36 -12.65 5.74
C SER A 318 -5.59 -12.42 4.88
N ASN A 319 -6.47 -13.42 4.73
CA ASN A 319 -7.78 -13.22 4.12
C ASN A 319 -8.59 -12.16 4.89
N ARG A 320 -8.59 -12.18 6.24
CA ARG A 320 -9.18 -11.09 7.04
C ARG A 320 -8.58 -9.73 6.71
N LEU A 321 -7.25 -9.61 6.66
CA LEU A 321 -6.59 -8.37 6.26
C LEU A 321 -7.02 -7.90 4.87
N PHE A 322 -7.14 -8.80 3.89
CA PHE A 322 -7.69 -8.48 2.57
C PHE A 322 -9.15 -8.04 2.63
N ALA A 323 -9.97 -8.66 3.50
CA ALA A 323 -11.37 -8.32 3.64
C ALA A 323 -11.54 -6.93 4.28
N VAL A 324 -10.69 -6.56 5.25
CA VAL A 324 -10.66 -5.21 5.82
C VAL A 324 -10.35 -4.17 4.73
N GLY A 325 -9.30 -4.39 3.94
CA GLY A 325 -8.96 -3.47 2.84
C GLY A 325 -10.05 -3.39 1.78
N SER A 326 -10.60 -4.55 1.38
CA SER A 326 -11.70 -4.62 0.40
C SER A 326 -12.97 -3.93 0.91
N LEU A 327 -13.26 -3.99 2.21
CA LEU A 327 -14.38 -3.28 2.83
C LEU A 327 -14.14 -1.76 2.75
N GLY A 328 -12.94 -1.30 3.08
CA GLY A 328 -12.55 0.11 2.93
C GLY A 328 -12.68 0.62 1.48
N ASP A 329 -12.41 -0.23 0.49
CA ASP A 329 -12.55 0.10 -0.94
C ASP A 329 -14.00 0.27 -1.42
N VAL A 330 -14.96 -0.42 -0.80
CA VAL A 330 -16.38 -0.41 -1.20
C VAL A 330 -17.25 0.49 -0.33
N CYS A 331 -16.87 0.71 0.93
CA CYS A 331 -17.59 1.61 1.82
C CYS A 331 -17.46 3.06 1.36
N LYS A 332 -18.50 3.85 1.65
CA LYS A 332 -18.46 5.31 1.51
C LYS A 332 -18.02 5.93 2.84
N THR A 333 -17.45 7.13 2.78
CA THR A 333 -17.26 7.94 3.98
C THR A 333 -18.61 8.16 4.68
N GLY A 334 -18.63 8.03 6.01
CA GLY A 334 -19.83 8.09 6.84
C GLY A 334 -20.58 6.76 6.99
N ASP A 335 -20.05 5.64 6.48
CA ASP A 335 -20.66 4.32 6.64
C ASP A 335 -20.47 3.79 8.08
N GLN A 336 -21.36 4.26 8.96
CA GLN A 336 -21.29 4.06 10.40
C GLN A 336 -21.35 2.58 10.80
N GLU A 337 -22.22 1.79 10.16
CA GLU A 337 -22.39 0.37 10.47
C GLU A 337 -21.13 -0.45 10.11
N ALA A 338 -20.47 -0.16 8.98
CA ALA A 338 -19.22 -0.82 8.63
C ALA A 338 -18.08 -0.43 9.58
N ALA A 339 -18.00 0.87 9.95
CA ALA A 339 -17.01 1.35 10.88
C ALA A 339 -17.19 0.77 12.30
N ASP A 340 -18.42 0.66 12.79
CA ASP A 340 -18.75 0.06 14.08
C ASP A 340 -18.37 -1.42 14.13
N LEU A 341 -18.68 -2.17 13.07
CA LEU A 341 -18.27 -3.57 12.97
C LEU A 341 -16.74 -3.72 13.05
N LEU A 342 -15.99 -2.91 12.30
CA LEU A 342 -14.52 -2.98 12.33
C LEU A 342 -13.96 -2.63 13.71
N ALA A 343 -14.51 -1.61 14.38
CA ALA A 343 -14.11 -1.24 15.73
C ALA A 343 -14.43 -2.36 16.75
N GLU A 344 -15.59 -3.01 16.61
CA GLU A 344 -15.96 -4.16 17.43
C GLU A 344 -15.00 -5.34 17.24
N LEU A 345 -14.73 -5.72 15.99
CA LEU A 345 -13.81 -6.80 15.66
C LEU A 345 -12.38 -6.50 16.13
N ALA A 346 -11.91 -5.26 15.98
CA ALA A 346 -10.57 -4.85 16.42
C ALA A 346 -10.33 -5.10 17.91
N ARG A 347 -11.33 -4.85 18.77
CA ARG A 347 -11.23 -5.08 20.23
C ARG A 347 -10.93 -6.54 20.58
N ASN A 348 -11.44 -7.47 19.78
CA ASN A 348 -11.31 -8.92 20.01
C ASN A 348 -10.26 -9.58 19.10
N GLU A 349 -9.63 -8.83 18.19
CA GLU A 349 -8.69 -9.37 17.21
C GLU A 349 -7.38 -9.81 17.88
N THR A 350 -6.94 -11.04 17.63
CA THR A 350 -5.73 -11.62 18.24
C THR A 350 -4.44 -11.21 17.52
N TYR A 351 -4.53 -10.83 16.25
CA TYR A 351 -3.38 -10.41 15.43
C TYR A 351 -3.13 -8.90 15.55
N VAL A 352 -2.55 -8.52 16.69
CA VAL A 352 -2.29 -7.13 17.13
C VAL A 352 -1.29 -6.37 16.26
N LEU A 353 -0.41 -7.06 15.51
CA LEU A 353 0.63 -6.39 14.74
C LEU A 353 0.15 -5.89 13.38
N ASN A 354 -0.88 -6.52 12.79
CA ASN A 354 -1.27 -6.29 11.39
C ASN A 354 -2.78 -6.16 11.18
N VAL A 355 -3.59 -7.12 11.67
CA VAL A 355 -5.03 -7.15 11.36
C VAL A 355 -5.78 -6.14 12.22
N ARG A 356 -5.52 -6.11 13.53
CA ARG A 356 -6.15 -5.15 14.43
C ARG A 356 -5.88 -3.70 14.02
N PRO A 357 -4.61 -3.28 13.77
CA PRO A 357 -4.33 -1.94 13.28
C PRO A 357 -5.10 -1.63 11.99
N ALA A 358 -5.14 -2.56 11.04
CA ALA A 358 -5.88 -2.40 9.80
C ALA A 358 -7.38 -2.15 10.04
N MET A 359 -8.01 -2.89 10.96
CA MET A 359 -9.42 -2.67 11.32
C MET A 359 -9.63 -1.29 11.95
N GLU A 360 -8.76 -0.88 12.88
CA GLU A 360 -8.83 0.43 13.56
C GLU A 360 -8.77 1.58 12.55
N TYR A 361 -7.76 1.61 11.71
CA TYR A 361 -7.63 2.66 10.68
C TYR A 361 -8.71 2.59 9.62
N THR A 362 -9.09 1.42 9.12
CA THR A 362 -10.18 1.36 8.13
C THR A 362 -11.49 1.83 8.75
N SER A 363 -11.75 1.55 10.03
CA SER A 363 -12.90 2.12 10.76
C SER A 363 -12.84 3.65 10.78
N TYR A 364 -11.70 4.22 11.17
CA TYR A 364 -11.50 5.67 11.21
C TYR A 364 -11.63 6.33 9.83
N TYR A 365 -10.98 5.75 8.81
CA TYR A 365 -11.06 6.22 7.42
C TYR A 365 -12.50 6.19 6.91
N ILE A 366 -13.25 5.11 7.17
CA ILE A 366 -14.66 5.03 6.78
C ILE A 366 -15.49 6.12 7.50
N ARG A 367 -15.23 6.42 8.77
CA ARG A 367 -15.97 7.47 9.51
C ARG A 367 -15.68 8.87 8.96
N THR A 368 -14.40 9.17 8.78
CA THR A 368 -13.93 10.56 8.63
C THR A 368 -13.59 10.93 7.19
N GLY A 369 -13.26 9.94 6.36
CA GLY A 369 -12.64 10.13 5.05
C GLY A 369 -11.19 10.64 5.14
N ILE A 370 -10.64 10.76 6.35
CA ILE A 370 -9.26 11.20 6.56
C ILE A 370 -8.35 10.00 6.39
N ASP A 371 -7.42 10.16 5.47
CA ASP A 371 -6.49 9.12 5.08
C ASP A 371 -5.07 9.42 5.60
N ASP A 372 -5.00 9.62 6.92
CA ASP A 372 -3.78 9.92 7.65
C ASP A 372 -3.91 9.38 9.09
N THR A 373 -3.02 8.46 9.47
CA THR A 373 -3.00 7.79 10.78
C THR A 373 -2.61 8.72 11.92
N ARG A 374 -2.06 9.91 11.64
CA ARG A 374 -1.63 10.88 12.66
C ARG A 374 -2.79 11.60 13.35
N PHE A 375 -3.97 11.60 12.75
CA PHE A 375 -5.17 12.23 13.33
C PHE A 375 -6.08 11.24 14.05
N PHE A 376 -5.56 10.04 14.35
CA PHE A 376 -6.33 9.00 14.98
C PHE A 376 -6.49 9.32 16.48
N GLU A 377 -7.64 9.88 16.86
CA GLU A 377 -8.01 9.95 18.27
C GLU A 377 -8.32 8.52 18.76
N PRO A 378 -7.65 8.01 19.82
CA PRO A 378 -8.01 6.73 20.40
C PRO A 378 -9.48 6.76 20.80
N ASN A 379 -10.28 5.81 20.30
CA ASN A 379 -11.64 5.63 20.79
C ASN A 379 -11.54 5.19 22.27
N PRO A 380 -12.23 5.87 23.21
CA PRO A 380 -12.15 5.55 24.63
C PRO A 380 -12.65 4.14 24.99
#